data_AF-A0A6I4XQW3-F1
#
_entry.id   AF-A0A6I4XQW3-F1
#
_cell.length_a   1.000
_cell.length_b   1.000
_cell.length_c   1.000
_cell.angle_alpha   90.00
_cell.angle_beta   90.00
_cell.angle_gamma   90.00
#
_symmetry.space_group_name_H-M   'P 1'
#
loop_
_entity.id
_entity.type
_entity.pdbx_description
1 polymer ?
#
loop_
_entity_poly.entity_id
_entity_poly.type
_entity_poly.pdbx_seq_one_letter_code
_entity_poly.pdbx_strand_id
1 'polypeptide(L)'
;VVYFSKDRNVHNFHQLGELTFTDQELGYMVECPNLVFIDGQPVLLFCPQGLSPSVKSYQNIYPNMYTLAETFDLENLSLVQAGPFENLDEGFDVYATQAFNAPDGRALAVSWIGLPEITYPSDVEGWANGLSLVKELTIHNGKLFQYPVSETEMLRQSATTLSNGCHFLSTASFELEVDIPKNEIAFIRLLANETGSKGLLITIDTIHG
;
A
#
# COMPACT_ATOMS: atom_id res chain seq x y z
N VAL A 1 -6.51 14.75 15.21
CA VAL A 1 -7.17 14.81 16.53
C VAL A 1 -7.85 13.47 16.82
N VAL A 2 -7.64 12.92 18.01
CA VAL A 2 -8.20 11.66 18.52
C VAL A 2 -9.44 11.95 19.37
N TYR A 3 -10.47 11.14 19.19
CA TYR A 3 -11.70 11.17 19.98
C TYR A 3 -11.92 9.82 20.66
N PHE A 4 -12.50 9.84 21.86
CA PHE A 4 -12.85 8.64 22.61
C PHE A 4 -14.33 8.62 22.96
N SER A 5 -14.93 7.42 22.88
CA SER A 5 -16.29 7.17 23.34
C SER A 5 -16.29 5.99 24.30
N LYS A 6 -16.76 6.24 25.53
CA LYS A 6 -16.89 5.20 26.55
C LYS A 6 -18.01 4.23 26.16
N ASP A 7 -17.81 2.94 26.42
CA ASP A 7 -18.79 1.87 26.19
C ASP A 7 -19.33 1.82 24.74
N ARG A 8 -18.53 2.30 23.77
CA ARG A 8 -18.88 2.36 22.34
C ARG A 8 -20.14 3.16 22.03
N ASN A 9 -20.43 4.19 22.83
CA ASN A 9 -21.55 5.09 22.57
C ASN A 9 -21.26 6.02 21.36
N VAL A 10 -21.71 5.61 20.17
CA VAL A 10 -21.52 6.35 18.90
C VAL A 10 -22.17 7.73 18.85
N HIS A 11 -22.87 8.17 19.91
CA HIS A 11 -23.46 9.50 20.01
C HIS A 11 -22.72 10.41 20.99
N ASN A 12 -21.72 9.90 21.72
CA ASN A 12 -20.98 10.69 22.71
C ASN A 12 -19.47 10.50 22.53
N PHE A 13 -18.82 11.49 21.92
CA PHE A 13 -17.37 11.51 21.73
C PHE A 13 -16.75 12.65 22.54
N HIS A 14 -15.64 12.34 23.21
CA HIS A 14 -14.80 13.30 23.92
C HIS A 14 -13.50 13.47 23.15
N GLN A 15 -13.17 14.72 22.80
CA GLN A 15 -11.89 15.04 22.18
C GLN A 15 -10.78 14.80 23.21
N LEU A 16 -9.79 13.97 22.86
CA LEU A 16 -8.64 13.71 23.72
C LEU A 16 -7.47 14.65 23.39
N GLY A 17 -7.24 14.93 22.11
CA GLY A 17 -6.11 15.76 21.66
C GLY A 17 -5.55 15.32 20.32
N GLU A 18 -4.30 15.69 20.04
CA GLU A 18 -3.58 15.25 18.85
C GLU A 18 -2.73 14.02 19.15
N LEU A 19 -2.54 13.14 18.16
CA LEU A 19 -1.67 11.98 18.28
C LEU A 19 -0.24 12.43 18.01
N THR A 20 0.66 12.25 18.98
CA THR A 20 2.09 12.55 18.81
C THR A 20 2.83 11.30 18.34
N PHE A 21 3.40 11.33 17.14
CA PHE A 21 4.20 10.21 16.61
C PHE A 21 5.45 10.67 15.86
N THR A 22 5.67 11.97 15.71
CA THR A 22 6.80 12.54 15.00
C THR A 22 6.95 14.02 15.35
N ASP A 23 8.17 14.54 15.22
CA ASP A 23 8.46 15.98 15.24
C ASP A 23 8.59 16.56 13.82
N GLN A 24 8.48 15.72 12.78
CA GLN A 24 8.53 16.15 11.38
C GLN A 24 7.22 16.83 10.98
N GLU A 25 7.31 17.87 10.16
CA GLU A 25 6.13 18.45 9.52
C GLU A 25 5.51 17.46 8.54
N LEU A 26 4.19 17.22 8.66
CA LEU A 26 3.44 16.24 7.87
C LEU A 26 2.82 16.84 6.59
N GLY A 27 3.30 18.00 6.16
CA GLY A 27 2.61 18.83 5.18
C GLY A 27 1.43 19.58 5.79
N TYR A 28 0.42 19.90 4.97
CA TYR A 28 -0.70 20.74 5.40
C TYR A 28 -1.94 19.94 5.82
N MET A 29 -2.03 18.64 5.47
CA MET A 29 -3.17 17.79 5.80
C MET A 29 -2.74 16.32 5.88
N VAL A 30 -3.31 15.60 6.84
CA VAL A 30 -3.20 14.14 6.92
C VAL A 30 -4.55 13.53 6.57
N GLU A 31 -4.63 12.91 5.39
CA GLU A 31 -5.81 12.16 4.97
C GLU A 31 -5.70 10.68 5.38
N CYS A 32 -6.86 10.02 5.45
CA CYS A 32 -6.99 8.56 5.64
C CYS A 32 -6.08 7.96 6.75
N PRO A 33 -6.06 8.52 7.98
CA PRO A 33 -5.29 7.90 9.05
C PRO A 33 -5.93 6.56 9.48
N ASN A 34 -5.13 5.51 9.54
CA ASN A 34 -5.50 4.17 9.99
C ASN A 34 -4.48 3.69 11.02
N LEU A 35 -4.95 3.20 12.17
CA LEU A 35 -4.11 2.54 13.16
C LEU A 35 -4.53 1.07 13.27
N VAL A 36 -3.64 0.15 12.90
CA VAL A 36 -3.83 -1.30 13.02
C VAL A 36 -2.71 -1.91 13.85
N PHE A 37 -2.95 -3.10 14.37
CA PHE A 37 -1.97 -3.84 15.17
C PHE A 37 -1.59 -5.15 14.48
N ILE A 38 -0.30 -5.40 14.31
CA ILE A 38 0.22 -6.66 13.75
C ILE A 38 1.06 -7.30 14.84
N ASP A 39 0.63 -8.46 15.34
CA ASP A 39 1.27 -9.14 16.49
C ASP A 39 1.47 -8.22 17.71
N GLY A 40 0.52 -7.31 17.94
CA GLY A 40 0.55 -6.31 19.01
C GLY A 40 1.35 -5.05 18.70
N GLN A 41 2.12 -5.02 17.61
CA GLN A 41 2.88 -3.86 17.18
C GLN A 41 1.96 -2.86 16.43
N PRO A 42 1.92 -1.58 16.83
CA PRO A 42 1.13 -0.56 16.15
C PRO A 42 1.73 -0.14 14.80
N VAL A 43 0.87 -0.04 13.78
CA VAL A 43 1.18 0.46 12.45
C VAL A 43 0.22 1.61 12.12
N LEU A 44 0.77 2.80 11.89
CA LEU A 44 0.01 3.95 11.44
C LEU A 44 0.18 4.11 9.93
N LEU A 45 -0.91 3.99 9.17
CA LEU A 45 -0.98 4.29 7.74
C LEU A 45 -1.68 5.63 7.56
N PHE A 46 -1.17 6.49 6.67
CA PHE A 46 -1.70 7.84 6.49
C PHE A 46 -1.26 8.46 5.17
N CYS A 47 -1.92 9.54 4.76
CA CYS A 47 -1.64 10.29 3.52
C CYS A 47 -1.26 11.75 3.85
N PRO A 48 0.03 12.06 4.08
CA PRO A 48 0.48 13.41 4.43
C PRO A 48 0.60 14.29 3.18
N GLN A 49 -0.46 15.03 2.85
CA GLN A 49 -0.47 15.93 1.71
C GLN A 49 0.46 17.14 1.91
N GLY A 50 1.34 17.38 0.93
CA GLY A 50 2.33 18.44 0.99
C GLY A 50 3.56 18.12 1.87
N LEU A 51 3.77 16.84 2.20
CA LEU A 51 4.98 16.40 2.89
C LEU A 51 6.23 16.86 2.11
N SER A 52 7.24 17.40 2.80
CA SER A 52 8.48 17.74 2.13
C SER A 52 9.20 16.47 1.61
N PRO A 53 9.65 16.43 0.33
CA PRO A 53 10.47 15.33 -0.19
C PRO A 53 11.78 15.12 0.58
N SER A 54 12.21 16.10 1.39
CA SER A 54 13.37 15.96 2.29
C SER A 54 13.10 15.06 3.50
N VAL A 55 11.83 14.88 3.89
CA VAL A 55 11.42 13.97 4.97
C VAL A 55 11.42 12.54 4.45
N LYS A 56 10.79 12.33 3.29
CA LYS A 56 10.77 11.04 2.58
C LYS A 56 10.54 11.31 1.08
N SER A 57 11.33 10.64 0.24
CA SER A 57 11.18 10.73 -1.22
C SER A 57 9.96 9.93 -1.68
N TYR A 58 9.16 10.53 -2.55
CA TYR A 58 8.01 9.92 -3.24
C TYR A 58 7.79 10.63 -4.58
N GLN A 59 7.09 9.99 -5.52
CA GLN A 59 6.90 10.54 -6.88
C GLN A 59 5.46 10.96 -7.19
N ASN A 60 4.46 10.37 -6.51
CA ASN A 60 3.06 10.72 -6.71
C ASN A 60 2.77 12.14 -6.20
N ILE A 61 1.69 12.76 -6.68
CA ILE A 61 1.28 14.11 -6.26
C ILE A 61 1.16 14.22 -4.74
N TYR A 62 0.62 13.18 -4.10
CA TYR A 62 0.62 13.02 -2.65
C TYR A 62 1.00 11.57 -2.29
N PRO A 63 1.71 11.38 -1.17
CA PRO A 63 2.15 10.06 -0.75
C PRO A 63 1.10 9.33 0.09
N ASN A 64 1.13 8.00 0.03
CA ASN A 64 0.50 7.12 1.01
C ASN A 64 1.62 6.42 1.79
N MET A 65 1.71 6.68 3.09
CA MET A 65 2.83 6.25 3.92
C MET A 65 2.40 5.38 5.08
N TYR A 66 3.38 4.72 5.70
CA TYR A 66 3.23 4.10 7.01
C TYR A 66 4.42 4.41 7.92
N THR A 67 4.21 4.25 9.23
CA THR A 67 5.27 4.11 10.24
C THR A 67 4.93 2.99 11.22
N LEU A 68 5.95 2.28 11.67
CA LEU A 68 5.86 1.29 12.74
C LEU A 68 6.28 1.95 14.05
N ALA A 69 5.58 1.67 15.14
CA ALA A 69 6.00 2.09 16.47
C ALA A 69 6.18 0.88 17.39
N GLU A 70 6.84 1.08 18.53
CA GLU A 70 7.01 0.03 19.52
C GLU A 70 5.70 -0.22 20.28
N THR A 71 5.06 0.86 20.75
CA THR A 71 3.79 0.79 21.48
C THR A 71 2.91 2.00 21.19
N PHE A 72 1.60 1.85 21.42
CA PHE A 72 0.64 2.95 21.43
C PHE A 72 0.29 3.29 22.87
N ASP A 73 0.72 4.47 23.32
CA ASP A 73 0.41 5.01 24.63
C ASP A 73 -0.85 5.89 24.54
N LEU A 74 -1.99 5.32 24.94
CA LEU A 74 -3.27 6.02 24.92
C LEU A 74 -3.36 7.13 25.97
N GLU A 75 -2.66 7.02 27.11
CA GLU A 75 -2.72 8.04 28.16
C GLU A 75 -2.03 9.33 27.70
N ASN A 76 -0.89 9.19 27.02
CA ASN A 76 -0.13 10.31 26.48
C ASN A 76 -0.46 10.62 25.00
N LEU A 77 -1.41 9.90 24.39
CA LEU A 77 -1.78 10.00 22.97
C LEU A 77 -0.55 9.95 22.05
N SER A 78 0.30 8.95 22.21
CA SER A 78 1.54 8.87 21.44
C SER A 78 1.84 7.49 20.87
N LEU A 79 2.52 7.47 19.71
CA LEU A 79 3.19 6.28 19.19
C LEU A 79 4.64 6.31 19.65
N VAL A 80 4.98 5.44 20.60
CA VAL A 80 6.28 5.42 21.26
C VAL A 80 7.32 4.79 20.34
N GLN A 81 8.47 5.46 20.20
CA GLN A 81 9.57 5.04 19.30
C GLN A 81 9.08 4.76 17.86
N ALA A 82 8.24 5.65 17.32
CA ALA A 82 7.83 5.57 15.93
C ALA A 82 9.06 5.67 14.99
N GLY A 83 9.12 4.77 14.02
CA GLY A 83 10.17 4.71 13.01
C GLY A 83 10.03 5.77 11.92
N PRO A 84 10.93 5.77 10.93
CA PRO A 84 10.84 6.68 9.80
C PRO A 84 9.56 6.44 8.98
N PHE A 85 9.19 7.41 8.15
CA PHE A 85 8.10 7.24 7.20
C PHE A 85 8.57 6.41 6.02
N GLU A 86 7.78 5.41 5.67
CA GLU A 86 8.01 4.54 4.52
C GLU A 86 6.85 4.69 3.53
N ASN A 87 7.15 4.65 2.22
CA ASN A 87 6.09 4.59 1.21
C ASN A 87 5.37 3.25 1.39
N LEU A 88 4.05 3.27 1.39
CA LEU A 88 3.26 2.05 1.45
C LEU A 88 3.34 1.27 0.15
N ASP A 89 3.47 1.96 -0.97
CA ASP A 89 3.58 1.40 -2.31
C ASP A 89 4.51 2.30 -3.14
N GLU A 90 5.41 1.67 -3.90
CA GLU A 90 6.40 2.38 -4.75
C GLU A 90 5.92 2.54 -6.21
N GLY A 91 4.66 2.19 -6.49
CA GLY A 91 4.00 2.36 -7.78
C GLY A 91 3.43 3.77 -7.99
N PHE A 92 2.62 3.90 -9.05
CA PHE A 92 2.27 5.20 -9.62
C PHE A 92 0.91 5.75 -9.15
N ASP A 93 0.04 4.92 -8.57
CA ASP A 93 -1.39 5.27 -8.41
C ASP A 93 -1.99 4.88 -7.05
N VAL A 94 -1.24 4.28 -6.13
CA VAL A 94 -1.80 3.89 -4.83
C VAL A 94 -2.01 5.12 -3.93
N TYR A 95 -3.24 5.26 -3.43
CA TYR A 95 -3.60 6.30 -2.46
C TYR A 95 -4.71 5.85 -1.50
N ALA A 96 -4.96 6.67 -0.47
CA ALA A 96 -6.09 6.54 0.46
C ALA A 96 -6.30 5.13 1.02
N THR A 97 -5.22 4.41 1.34
CA THR A 97 -5.33 3.03 1.85
C THR A 97 -6.07 3.01 3.18
N GLN A 98 -7.07 2.13 3.26
CA GLN A 98 -7.75 1.79 4.50
C GLN A 98 -7.28 0.42 5.00
N ALA A 99 -7.03 0.32 6.30
CA ALA A 99 -6.61 -0.91 6.95
C ALA A 99 -7.46 -1.20 8.19
N PHE A 100 -7.65 -2.49 8.52
CA PHE A 100 -8.38 -2.93 9.70
C PHE A 100 -7.85 -4.26 10.23
N ASN A 101 -8.04 -4.50 11.54
CA ASN A 101 -7.84 -5.81 12.13
C ASN A 101 -9.10 -6.67 11.96
N ALA A 102 -8.97 -7.80 11.28
CA ALA A 102 -10.05 -8.76 11.07
C ALA A 102 -10.26 -9.65 12.31
N PRO A 103 -11.46 -10.26 12.48
CA PRO A 103 -11.76 -11.12 13.63
C PRO A 103 -10.88 -12.38 13.75
N ASP A 104 -10.25 -12.79 12.65
CA ASP A 104 -9.30 -13.92 12.60
C ASP A 104 -7.87 -13.53 13.02
N GLY A 105 -7.66 -12.26 13.40
CA GLY A 105 -6.38 -11.72 13.87
C GLY A 105 -5.52 -11.07 12.78
N ARG A 106 -5.89 -11.20 11.50
CA ARG A 106 -5.14 -10.55 10.40
C ARG A 106 -5.29 -9.05 10.42
N ALA A 107 -4.26 -8.32 9.96
CA ALA A 107 -4.41 -6.95 9.53
C ALA A 107 -4.60 -6.95 8.00
N LEU A 108 -5.70 -6.39 7.52
CA LEU A 108 -6.04 -6.35 6.10
C LEU A 108 -6.09 -4.91 5.62
N ALA A 109 -5.69 -4.67 4.38
CA ALA A 109 -5.71 -3.35 3.76
C ALA A 109 -6.21 -3.39 2.31
N VAL A 110 -6.86 -2.32 1.89
CA VAL A 110 -7.26 -2.09 0.50
C VAL A 110 -6.97 -0.65 0.13
N SER A 111 -6.42 -0.45 -1.06
CA SER A 111 -6.00 0.86 -1.55
C SER A 111 -6.89 1.33 -2.69
N TRP A 112 -7.07 2.63 -2.78
CA TRP A 112 -7.56 3.25 -4.00
C TRP A 112 -6.41 3.25 -5.03
N ILE A 113 -6.68 2.75 -6.24
CA ILE A 113 -5.81 2.88 -7.40
C ILE A 113 -6.31 4.08 -8.19
N GLY A 114 -5.78 5.25 -7.83
CA GLY A 114 -6.09 6.57 -8.36
C GLY A 114 -5.53 7.65 -7.44
N LEU A 115 -5.24 8.81 -8.01
CA LEU A 115 -4.72 9.96 -7.28
C LEU A 115 -5.72 11.13 -7.33
N PRO A 116 -5.83 11.95 -6.26
CA PRO A 116 -6.61 13.17 -6.33
C PRO A 116 -5.96 14.16 -7.31
N GLU A 117 -6.78 14.99 -7.95
CA GLU A 117 -6.34 16.07 -8.86
C GLU A 117 -5.56 15.61 -10.12
N ILE A 118 -5.60 14.32 -10.45
CA ILE A 118 -5.03 13.75 -11.67
C ILE A 118 -6.16 13.24 -12.58
N THR A 119 -5.92 13.22 -13.89
CA THR A 119 -6.85 12.69 -14.90
C THR A 119 -6.31 11.39 -15.50
N TYR A 120 -7.24 10.53 -15.95
CA TYR A 120 -6.92 9.24 -16.53
C TYR A 120 -7.53 9.07 -17.93
N PRO A 121 -6.92 8.27 -18.82
CA PRO A 121 -7.49 8.02 -20.14
C PRO A 121 -8.92 7.46 -20.12
N SER A 122 -9.30 6.70 -19.08
CA SER A 122 -10.64 6.14 -18.92
C SER A 122 -11.72 7.19 -18.61
N ASP A 123 -11.36 8.41 -18.25
CA ASP A 123 -12.33 9.48 -17.92
C ASP A 123 -13.29 9.74 -19.09
N VAL A 124 -12.81 9.62 -20.34
CA VAL A 124 -13.64 9.78 -21.55
C VAL A 124 -14.62 8.64 -21.77
N GLU A 125 -14.41 7.51 -21.08
CA GLU A 125 -15.26 6.32 -21.11
C GLU A 125 -16.34 6.35 -20.02
N GLY A 126 -16.34 7.38 -19.15
CA GLY A 126 -17.36 7.60 -18.13
C GLY A 126 -17.13 6.85 -16.80
N TRP A 127 -15.92 6.34 -16.58
CA TRP A 127 -15.52 5.70 -15.32
C TRP A 127 -14.06 6.03 -14.99
N ALA A 128 -13.69 5.96 -13.72
CA ALA A 128 -12.34 6.24 -13.25
C ALA A 128 -11.95 5.30 -12.12
N ASN A 129 -10.66 4.97 -12.09
CA ASN A 129 -9.97 4.32 -10.97
C ASN A 129 -10.45 2.89 -10.66
N GLY A 130 -9.86 2.31 -9.62
CA GLY A 130 -10.26 1.02 -9.06
C GLY A 130 -9.79 0.85 -7.62
N LEU A 131 -10.02 -0.33 -7.06
CA LEU A 131 -9.42 -0.75 -5.80
C LEU A 131 -8.31 -1.76 -6.07
N SER A 132 -7.28 -1.77 -5.22
CA SER A 132 -6.28 -2.83 -5.21
C SER A 132 -6.94 -4.16 -4.83
N LEU A 133 -6.22 -5.27 -5.06
CA LEU A 133 -6.50 -6.49 -4.30
C LEU A 133 -6.41 -6.20 -2.80
N VAL A 134 -7.17 -6.95 -2.00
CA VAL A 134 -7.03 -6.90 -0.54
C VAL A 134 -5.67 -7.51 -0.19
N LYS A 135 -4.95 -6.81 0.69
CA LYS A 135 -3.61 -7.15 1.13
C LYS A 135 -3.65 -7.56 2.59
N GLU A 136 -3.09 -8.71 2.92
CA GLU A 136 -2.72 -9.06 4.28
C GLU A 136 -1.40 -8.36 4.63
N LEU A 137 -1.39 -7.68 5.77
CA LEU A 137 -0.25 -6.96 6.30
C LEU A 137 0.47 -7.81 7.34
N THR A 138 1.78 -7.99 7.17
CA THR A 138 2.64 -8.65 8.15
C THR A 138 3.88 -7.80 8.41
N ILE A 139 4.61 -8.08 9.50
CA ILE A 139 5.87 -7.42 9.81
C ILE A 139 7.00 -8.45 9.78
N HIS A 140 8.02 -8.18 8.95
CA HIS A 140 9.22 -8.99 8.88
C HIS A 140 10.46 -8.09 8.96
N ASN A 141 11.34 -8.36 9.93
CA ASN A 141 12.58 -7.59 10.14
C ASN A 141 12.37 -6.06 10.23
N GLY A 142 11.31 -5.64 10.93
CA GLY A 142 11.00 -4.22 11.12
C GLY A 142 10.50 -3.50 9.86
N LYS A 143 10.02 -4.25 8.86
CA LYS A 143 9.39 -3.70 7.65
C LYS A 143 7.98 -4.26 7.49
N LEU A 144 7.09 -3.44 6.94
CA LEU A 144 5.75 -3.87 6.57
C LEU A 144 5.80 -4.64 5.26
N PHE A 145 5.22 -5.84 5.25
CA PHE A 145 5.03 -6.66 4.07
C PHE A 145 3.54 -6.69 3.72
N GLN A 146 3.27 -6.80 2.43
CA GLN A 146 1.92 -6.84 1.86
C GLN A 146 1.82 -8.08 0.97
N TYR A 147 0.88 -8.95 1.27
CA TYR A 147 0.59 -10.13 0.46
C TYR A 147 -0.86 -10.07 -0.03
N PRO A 148 -1.18 -10.43 -1.29
CA PRO A 148 -2.57 -10.69 -1.65
C PRO A 148 -3.17 -11.69 -0.67
N VAL A 149 -4.39 -11.44 -0.19
CA VAL A 149 -5.06 -12.39 0.71
C VAL A 149 -5.21 -13.75 0.05
N SER A 150 -5.08 -14.84 0.81
CA SER A 150 -5.11 -16.21 0.29
C SER A 150 -6.42 -16.55 -0.44
N GLU A 151 -7.51 -15.86 -0.10
CA GLU A 151 -8.79 -15.96 -0.80
C GLU A 151 -8.70 -15.60 -2.29
N THR A 152 -7.70 -14.80 -2.69
CA THR A 152 -7.44 -14.43 -4.10
C THR A 152 -7.10 -15.65 -4.95
N GLU A 153 -6.53 -16.70 -4.36
CA GLU A 153 -6.19 -17.94 -5.09
C GLU A 153 -7.42 -18.61 -5.71
N MET A 154 -8.62 -18.37 -5.17
CA MET A 154 -9.88 -18.88 -5.73
C MET A 154 -10.21 -18.31 -7.11
N LEU A 155 -9.56 -17.21 -7.52
CA LEU A 155 -9.72 -16.61 -8.86
C LEU A 155 -8.86 -17.31 -9.92
N ARG A 156 -7.87 -18.12 -9.51
CA ARG A 156 -6.98 -18.83 -10.43
C ARG A 156 -7.78 -19.83 -11.28
N GLN A 157 -7.46 -19.86 -12.57
CA GLN A 157 -7.98 -20.85 -13.52
C GLN A 157 -6.88 -21.87 -13.84
N SER A 158 -6.88 -22.43 -15.06
CA SER A 158 -5.84 -23.36 -15.49
C SER A 158 -4.47 -22.70 -15.52
N ALA A 159 -3.53 -23.21 -14.73
CA ALA A 159 -2.15 -22.76 -14.74
C ALA A 159 -1.43 -23.22 -16.01
N THR A 160 -0.51 -22.38 -16.51
CA THR A 160 0.37 -22.71 -17.63
C THR A 160 1.78 -22.30 -17.27
N THR A 161 2.73 -23.24 -17.32
CA THR A 161 4.15 -22.93 -17.13
C THR A 161 4.70 -22.25 -18.37
N LEU A 162 5.31 -21.09 -18.18
CA LEU A 162 5.94 -20.32 -19.25
C LEU A 162 7.45 -20.53 -19.23
N SER A 163 8.06 -20.65 -20.41
CA SER A 163 9.51 -20.54 -20.59
C SER A 163 9.89 -19.11 -20.98
N ASN A 164 11.17 -18.77 -20.97
CA ASN A 164 11.61 -17.50 -21.56
C ASN A 164 11.16 -17.39 -23.02
N GLY A 165 10.61 -16.23 -23.40
CA GLY A 165 10.09 -15.97 -24.73
C GLY A 165 8.86 -15.06 -24.75
N CYS A 166 8.29 -14.89 -25.94
CA CYS A 166 7.03 -14.19 -26.13
C CYS A 166 5.86 -15.17 -26.02
N HIS A 167 4.85 -14.81 -25.25
CA HIS A 167 3.64 -15.61 -25.05
C HIS A 167 2.41 -14.76 -25.34
N PHE A 168 1.49 -15.31 -26.12
CA PHE A 168 0.21 -14.67 -26.42
C PHE A 168 -0.83 -15.14 -25.41
N LEU A 169 -1.48 -14.19 -24.74
CA LEU A 169 -2.53 -14.47 -23.77
C LEU A 169 -3.90 -14.30 -24.44
N SER A 170 -4.85 -15.16 -24.08
CA SER A 170 -6.23 -15.07 -24.55
C SER A 170 -7.07 -14.04 -23.79
N THR A 171 -6.56 -13.53 -22.66
CA THR A 171 -7.20 -12.54 -21.79
C THR A 171 -6.16 -11.56 -21.25
N ALA A 172 -6.61 -10.35 -20.90
CA ALA A 172 -5.80 -9.33 -20.23
C ALA A 172 -5.77 -9.49 -18.70
N SER A 173 -6.53 -10.44 -18.14
CA SER A 173 -6.57 -10.73 -16.70
C SER A 173 -5.84 -12.03 -16.38
N PHE A 174 -4.73 -11.94 -15.67
CA PHE A 174 -3.90 -13.07 -15.29
C PHE A 174 -3.12 -12.78 -14.01
N GLU A 175 -2.61 -13.83 -13.38
CA GLU A 175 -1.58 -13.79 -12.36
C GLU A 175 -0.31 -14.40 -12.95
N LEU A 176 0.83 -13.75 -12.76
CA LEU A 176 2.13 -14.24 -13.23
C LEU A 176 3.10 -14.29 -12.05
N GLU A 177 3.45 -15.51 -11.65
CA GLU A 177 4.49 -15.79 -10.66
C GLU A 177 5.80 -16.12 -11.38
N VAL A 178 6.90 -15.49 -10.97
CA VAL A 178 8.21 -15.66 -11.60
C VAL A 178 9.30 -15.75 -10.54
N ASP A 179 10.09 -16.83 -10.61
CA ASP A 179 11.31 -16.98 -9.83
C ASP A 179 12.51 -16.45 -10.62
N ILE A 180 13.15 -15.39 -10.10
CA ILE A 180 14.38 -14.84 -10.67
C ILE A 180 15.57 -15.22 -9.78
N PRO A 181 16.58 -15.93 -10.32
CA PRO A 181 17.77 -16.28 -9.55
C PRO A 181 18.52 -15.05 -9.05
N LYS A 182 19.23 -15.21 -7.93
CA LYS A 182 20.11 -14.17 -7.38
C LYS A 182 21.24 -13.83 -8.36
N ASN A 183 21.62 -12.54 -8.40
CA ASN A 183 22.67 -11.98 -9.25
C ASN A 183 22.32 -11.98 -10.76
N GLU A 184 21.03 -11.92 -11.09
CA GLU A 184 20.53 -11.75 -12.45
C GLU A 184 19.71 -10.46 -12.59
N ILE A 185 19.67 -9.97 -13.84
CA ILE A 185 18.75 -8.92 -14.26
C ILE A 185 17.75 -9.57 -15.23
N ALA A 186 16.47 -9.52 -14.88
CA ALA A 186 15.38 -10.03 -15.69
C ALA A 186 14.51 -8.91 -16.25
N PHE A 187 13.97 -9.14 -17.45
CA PHE A 187 13.08 -8.20 -18.13
C PHE A 187 11.76 -8.89 -18.44
N ILE A 188 10.67 -8.35 -17.91
CA ILE A 188 9.32 -8.83 -18.19
C ILE A 188 8.58 -7.70 -18.88
N ARG A 189 8.11 -7.93 -20.11
CA ARG A 189 7.26 -6.97 -20.82
C ARG A 189 5.83 -7.46 -20.84
N LEU A 190 4.95 -6.76 -20.14
CA LEU A 190 3.53 -7.07 -20.03
C LEU A 190 2.71 -6.22 -20.99
N LEU A 191 1.57 -6.77 -21.44
CA LEU A 191 0.59 -6.10 -22.30
C LEU A 191 1.26 -5.46 -23.54
N ALA A 192 2.19 -6.19 -24.15
CA ALA A 192 2.97 -5.70 -25.27
C ALA A 192 2.20 -5.79 -26.60
N ASN A 193 2.51 -4.90 -27.55
CA ASN A 193 2.06 -5.07 -28.93
C ASN A 193 2.80 -6.23 -29.63
N GLU A 194 2.32 -6.66 -30.80
CA GLU A 194 2.87 -7.82 -31.54
C GLU A 194 4.38 -7.72 -31.82
N THR A 195 4.89 -6.50 -32.02
CA THR A 195 6.32 -6.26 -32.29
C THR A 195 7.14 -6.10 -31.02
N GLY A 196 6.49 -6.06 -29.85
CA GLY A 196 7.12 -5.79 -28.56
C GLY A 196 7.63 -4.36 -28.37
N SER A 197 7.37 -3.43 -29.30
CA SER A 197 7.86 -2.05 -29.23
C SER A 197 7.15 -1.17 -28.22
N LYS A 198 5.97 -1.57 -27.74
CA LYS A 198 5.19 -0.90 -26.68
C LYS A 198 4.71 -1.93 -25.68
N GLY A 199 4.66 -1.56 -24.40
CA GLY A 199 4.19 -2.39 -23.29
C GLY A 199 4.72 -1.86 -21.95
N LEU A 200 4.25 -2.45 -20.86
CA LEU A 200 4.80 -2.19 -19.53
C LEU A 200 6.07 -3.02 -19.36
N LEU A 201 7.21 -2.37 -19.16
CA LEU A 201 8.48 -3.04 -18.89
C LEU A 201 8.73 -3.07 -17.39
N ILE A 202 8.88 -4.27 -16.83
CA ILE A 202 9.35 -4.51 -15.48
C ILE A 202 10.79 -5.02 -15.59
N THR A 203 11.72 -4.31 -14.96
CA THR A 203 13.10 -4.74 -14.81
C THR A 203 13.31 -5.17 -13.37
N ILE A 204 13.76 -6.41 -13.16
CA ILE A 204 14.05 -6.98 -11.85
C ILE A 204 15.56 -7.12 -11.76
N ASP A 205 16.21 -6.33 -10.90
CA ASP A 205 17.65 -6.35 -10.70
C ASP A 205 18.00 -6.96 -9.34
N THR A 206 18.25 -8.27 -9.32
CA THR A 206 18.62 -8.98 -8.10
C THR A 206 20.10 -8.81 -7.70
N ILE A 207 20.88 -8.04 -8.47
CA ILE A 207 22.28 -7.71 -8.16
C ILE A 207 22.32 -6.56 -7.15
N HIS A 208 21.50 -5.54 -7.37
CA HIS A 208 21.52 -4.31 -6.56
C HIS A 208 20.41 -4.21 -5.52
N GLY A 209 19.43 -5.12 -5.55
CA GLY A 209 18.34 -5.20 -4.57
C GLY A 209 17.11 -4.43 -5.03
#